data_AF-A0A2H0T8Y2-F1
#
_entry.id   AF-A0A2H0T8Y2-F1
#
_cell.length_a   1.000
_cell.length_b   1.000
_cell.length_c   1.000
_cell.angle_alpha   90.00
_cell.angle_beta   90.00
_cell.angle_gamma   90.00
#
_symmetry.space_group_name_H-M   'P 1'
#
loop_
_entity.id
_entity.type
_entity.pdbx_description
1 polymer ?
#
loop_
_entity_poly.entity_id
_entity_poly.type
_entity_poly.pdbx_seq_one_letter_code
_entity_poly.pdbx_strand_id
1 'polypeptide(L)'
;MEQILFFIILVLILLFIPRIIKDPKIGLLFLLFSLPFERIGAIDIFGMTLRVSQVLVIILGAIYVWRFIKKGNISIMNEIKKDPFWMPLFLYILAAFVSIGVAVNLKRAISVFIFISFVIFTYELVIRLFDNKKILEKVEKVLFWTTFGVAIFGIYQFIGDIVGLPNWVTGLRYEYTKIVFGFPRIQSTALEPLYFANFLLIPLGLFSSLFLNRAELKLEKVDKKYLLLLLLIGINIVLSLSRGAFFASAVIIATVIIFTIRKIKWHRLLSYFGIVILAIIISLGAVKLTTTNSKKDNAKTFIKHSTEITDGGSYNQRARGISFGIEAFKSSPIIGIGIGNFGPWRANYPEETPSTGWDIPNNEIVEIAAETGSLGLLAFITFILLLFIRSIKAILKSNGFQRAFTLGLFSVVLGFVVQYQAFSTLYIMHVWVTLGLLVGLQNLIFSENNYPLNE
;
A
#
# COMPACT_ATOMS: atom_id res chain seq x y z
N MET A 1 22.01 3.85 12.95
CA MET A 1 21.96 2.79 11.90
C MET A 1 20.97 3.16 10.79
N GLU A 2 19.72 3.53 11.12
CA GLU A 2 18.69 3.87 10.12
C GLU A 2 19.09 5.04 9.21
N GLN A 3 19.67 6.10 9.75
CA GLN A 3 20.20 7.24 8.97
C GLN A 3 21.35 6.83 8.04
N ILE A 4 22.26 5.97 8.49
CA ILE A 4 23.37 5.46 7.65
C ILE A 4 22.81 4.68 6.47
N LEU A 5 21.80 3.83 6.69
CA LEU A 5 21.18 3.08 5.61
C LEU A 5 20.45 4.00 4.62
N PHE A 6 19.78 5.05 5.11
CA PHE A 6 19.22 6.08 4.24
C PHE A 6 20.29 6.68 3.33
N PHE A 7 21.43 7.10 3.88
CA PHE A 7 22.52 7.69 3.09
C PHE A 7 23.12 6.69 2.10
N ILE A 8 23.29 5.42 2.48
CA ILE A 8 23.79 4.38 1.56
C ILE A 8 22.80 4.19 0.39
N ILE A 9 21.51 4.04 0.67
CA ILE A 9 20.49 3.87 -0.36
C ILE A 9 20.43 5.12 -1.25
N LEU A 10 20.49 6.32 -0.66
CA LEU A 10 20.50 7.57 -1.39
C LEU A 10 21.72 7.68 -2.31
N VAL A 11 22.93 7.40 -1.81
CA VAL A 11 24.16 7.40 -2.63
C VAL A 11 24.05 6.43 -3.79
N LEU A 12 23.54 5.21 -3.55
CA LEU A 12 23.29 4.25 -4.62
C LEU A 12 22.31 4.81 -5.66
N ILE A 13 21.24 5.48 -5.25
CA ILE A 13 20.30 6.13 -6.17
C ILE A 13 20.99 7.26 -6.96
N LEU A 14 21.77 8.10 -6.29
CA LEU A 14 22.50 9.21 -6.91
C LEU A 14 23.46 8.71 -8.01
N LEU A 15 24.16 7.58 -7.78
CA LEU A 15 25.02 6.94 -8.78
C LEU A 15 24.27 6.47 -10.03
N PHE A 16 22.96 6.18 -9.90
CA PHE A 16 22.11 5.76 -11.02
C PHE A 16 21.39 6.91 -11.71
N ILE A 17 21.47 8.15 -11.21
CA ILE A 17 20.81 9.32 -11.84
C ILE A 17 21.12 9.44 -13.34
N PRO A 18 22.38 9.33 -13.83
CA PRO A 18 22.66 9.42 -15.26
C PRO A 18 21.91 8.35 -16.09
N ARG A 19 21.70 7.16 -15.53
CA ARG A 19 20.92 6.09 -16.16
C ARG A 19 19.43 6.37 -16.09
N ILE A 20 18.92 6.89 -14.97
CA ILE A 20 17.51 7.28 -14.81
C ILE A 20 17.17 8.42 -15.77
N ILE A 21 18.08 9.39 -15.97
CA ILE A 21 17.91 10.47 -16.95
C ILE A 21 17.81 9.92 -18.38
N LYS A 22 18.51 8.82 -18.71
CA LYS A 22 18.44 8.15 -20.02
C LYS A 22 17.20 7.25 -20.16
N ASP A 23 16.88 6.49 -19.13
CA ASP A 23 15.71 5.61 -19.06
C ASP A 23 14.99 5.75 -17.70
N PRO A 24 13.98 6.63 -17.59
CA PRO A 24 13.25 6.89 -16.35
C PRO A 24 12.53 5.67 -15.78
N LYS A 25 12.32 4.62 -16.60
CA LYS A 25 11.76 3.34 -16.16
C LYS A 25 12.64 2.67 -15.11
N ILE A 26 13.96 2.89 -15.17
CA ILE A 26 14.88 2.43 -14.14
C ILE A 26 14.53 3.08 -12.80
N GLY A 27 14.17 4.37 -12.79
CA GLY A 27 13.75 5.03 -11.57
C GLY A 27 12.41 4.53 -11.04
N LEU A 28 11.46 4.13 -11.90
CA LEU A 28 10.25 3.42 -11.46
C LEU A 28 10.57 2.10 -10.75
N LEU A 29 11.56 1.34 -11.26
CA LEU A 29 12.00 0.11 -10.60
C LEU A 29 12.64 0.38 -9.23
N PHE A 30 13.45 1.44 -9.11
CA PHE A 30 13.97 1.86 -7.80
C PHE A 30 12.85 2.33 -6.87
N LEU A 31 11.84 3.04 -7.39
CA LEU A 31 10.69 3.47 -6.61
C LEU A 31 9.98 2.25 -6.01
N LEU A 32 9.69 1.23 -6.82
CA LEU A 32 9.04 0.00 -6.38
C LEU A 32 9.85 -0.75 -5.32
N PHE A 33 11.18 -0.82 -5.50
CA PHE A 33 12.08 -1.39 -4.50
C PHE A 33 12.04 -0.61 -3.17
N SER A 34 11.91 0.72 -3.23
CA SER A 34 11.94 1.58 -2.04
C SER A 34 10.62 1.64 -1.25
N LEU A 35 9.52 1.13 -1.80
CA LEU A 35 8.18 1.24 -1.19
C LEU A 35 8.06 0.74 0.27
N PRO A 36 8.59 -0.43 0.65
CA PRO A 36 8.44 -0.93 2.02
C PRO A 36 9.32 -0.20 3.05
N PHE A 37 10.24 0.67 2.61
CA PHE A 37 11.20 1.36 3.47
C PHE A 37 10.60 2.66 4.03
N GLU A 38 9.63 2.54 4.94
CA GLU A 38 8.96 3.70 5.53
C GLU A 38 9.67 4.27 6.76
N ARG A 39 10.33 3.41 7.53
CA ARG A 39 11.08 3.79 8.74
C ARG A 39 12.56 3.54 8.56
N ILE A 40 12.93 2.29 8.27
CA ILE A 40 14.32 1.95 7.98
C ILE A 40 14.64 2.52 6.60
N GLY A 41 15.56 3.48 6.52
CA GLY A 41 15.77 4.25 5.29
C GLY A 41 14.84 5.47 5.17
N ALA A 42 14.53 6.11 6.30
CA ALA A 42 13.94 7.45 6.36
C ALA A 42 14.77 8.36 7.30
N ILE A 43 14.63 9.68 7.14
CA ILE A 43 15.24 10.70 8.02
C ILE A 43 14.16 11.71 8.41
N ASP A 44 14.09 12.03 9.70
CA ASP A 44 13.26 13.13 10.19
C ASP A 44 14.01 14.46 10.04
N ILE A 45 13.45 15.37 9.26
CA ILE A 45 13.99 16.72 9.01
C ILE A 45 12.88 17.73 9.31
N PHE A 46 13.10 18.64 10.26
CA PHE A 46 12.13 19.68 10.68
C PHE A 46 10.72 19.13 11.01
N GLY A 47 10.64 17.96 11.65
CA GLY A 47 9.37 17.33 12.03
C GLY A 47 8.64 16.61 10.89
N MET A 48 9.28 16.44 9.72
CA MET A 48 8.78 15.64 8.61
C MET A 48 9.70 14.44 8.34
N THR A 49 9.12 13.26 8.19
CA THR A 49 9.85 12.05 7.83
C THR A 49 10.05 11.97 6.32
N LEU A 50 11.26 12.25 5.85
CA LEU A 50 11.65 12.12 4.46
C LEU A 50 12.05 10.67 4.15
N ARG A 51 11.34 10.05 3.21
CA ARG A 51 11.56 8.65 2.79
C ARG A 51 12.29 8.59 1.46
N VAL A 52 13.08 7.53 1.24
CA VAL A 52 13.77 7.29 -0.05
C VAL A 52 12.82 7.34 -1.25
N SER A 53 11.63 6.76 -1.09
CA SER A 53 10.60 6.74 -2.13
C SER A 53 10.12 8.14 -2.52
N GLN A 54 10.00 9.06 -1.55
CA GLN A 54 9.65 10.47 -1.79
C GLN A 54 10.76 11.18 -2.56
N VAL A 55 12.02 10.97 -2.20
CA VAL A 55 13.18 11.54 -2.91
C VAL A 55 13.20 11.05 -4.36
N LEU A 56 12.96 9.75 -4.60
CA LEU A 56 12.88 9.18 -5.94
C LEU A 56 11.77 9.78 -6.79
N VAL A 57 10.58 10.02 -6.22
CA VAL A 57 9.48 10.68 -6.92
C VAL A 57 9.85 12.12 -7.29
N ILE A 58 10.50 12.87 -6.39
CA ILE A 58 10.96 14.23 -6.68
C ILE A 58 11.97 14.23 -7.85
N ILE A 59 12.96 13.33 -7.82
CA ILE A 59 13.95 13.19 -8.90
C ILE A 59 13.27 12.82 -10.22
N LEU A 60 12.40 11.80 -10.21
CA LEU A 60 11.68 11.36 -11.40
C LEU A 60 10.77 12.46 -11.96
N GLY A 61 10.10 13.21 -11.08
CA GLY A 61 9.27 14.34 -11.44
C GLY A 61 10.08 15.45 -12.10
N ALA A 62 11.23 15.82 -11.53
CA ALA A 62 12.15 16.79 -12.11
C ALA A 62 12.67 16.34 -13.49
N ILE A 63 13.04 15.07 -13.64
CA ILE A 63 13.46 14.49 -14.92
C ILE A 63 12.33 14.52 -15.95
N TYR A 64 11.10 14.21 -15.53
CA TYR A 64 9.92 14.23 -16.38
C TYR A 64 9.63 15.65 -16.88
N VAL A 65 9.62 16.64 -15.97
CA VAL A 65 9.46 18.07 -16.30
C VAL A 65 10.59 18.57 -17.21
N TRP A 66 11.85 18.21 -16.94
CA TRP A 66 12.99 18.61 -17.77
C TRP A 66 12.88 18.05 -19.20
N ARG A 67 12.56 16.75 -19.33
CA ARG A 67 12.34 16.11 -20.64
C ARG A 67 11.19 16.76 -21.40
N PHE A 68 10.16 17.21 -20.69
CA PHE A 68 9.04 17.92 -21.27
C PHE A 68 9.46 19.30 -21.81
N ILE A 69 10.10 20.14 -20.99
CA ILE A 69 10.59 21.47 -21.41
C ILE A 69 11.47 21.34 -22.65
N LYS A 70 12.36 20.33 -22.67
CA LYS A 70 13.27 20.08 -23.79
C LYS A 70 12.57 19.63 -25.08
N LYS A 71 11.39 19.02 -24.99
CA LYS A 71 10.57 18.60 -26.14
C LYS A 71 9.69 19.73 -26.68
N GLY A 72 9.64 20.89 -26.03
CA GLY A 72 8.96 22.10 -26.52
C GLY A 72 7.45 21.96 -26.76
N ASN A 73 6.80 20.94 -26.19
CA ASN A 73 5.47 20.53 -26.60
C ASN A 73 4.42 21.01 -25.59
N ILE A 74 3.47 21.87 -25.95
CA ILE A 74 2.40 22.40 -25.05
C ILE A 74 1.35 21.31 -24.67
N SER A 75 1.63 20.04 -24.99
CA SER A 75 0.76 18.86 -24.92
C SER A 75 0.44 18.32 -23.52
N ILE A 76 1.09 18.75 -22.42
CA ILE A 76 0.87 18.14 -21.09
C ILE A 76 -0.60 18.14 -20.69
N MET A 77 -1.30 19.25 -20.90
CA MET A 77 -2.72 19.34 -20.53
C MET A 77 -3.57 18.38 -21.35
N ASN A 78 -3.19 18.14 -22.62
CA ASN A 78 -3.86 17.20 -23.50
C ASN A 78 -3.53 15.75 -23.14
N GLU A 79 -2.34 15.47 -22.62
CA GLU A 79 -1.94 14.14 -22.13
C GLU A 79 -2.60 13.82 -20.78
N ILE A 80 -2.66 14.78 -19.85
CA ILE A 80 -3.39 14.63 -18.58
C ILE A 80 -4.88 14.38 -18.86
N LYS A 81 -5.49 15.17 -19.76
CA LYS A 81 -6.91 15.01 -20.11
C LYS A 81 -7.24 13.67 -20.76
N LYS A 82 -6.25 12.90 -21.24
CA LYS A 82 -6.45 11.53 -21.74
C LYS A 82 -6.56 10.49 -20.63
N ASP A 83 -6.10 10.78 -19.40
CA ASP A 83 -6.34 9.88 -18.28
C ASP A 83 -7.84 9.90 -17.93
N PRO A 84 -8.58 8.78 -18.05
CA PRO A 84 -10.00 8.74 -17.68
C PRO A 84 -10.29 9.18 -16.22
N PHE A 85 -9.28 9.25 -15.36
CA PHE A 85 -9.38 9.59 -13.95
C PHE A 85 -9.00 11.04 -13.62
N TRP A 86 -8.56 11.84 -14.59
CA TRP A 86 -8.09 13.20 -14.34
C TRP A 86 -9.18 14.06 -13.67
N MET A 87 -10.43 13.97 -14.14
CA MET A 87 -11.53 14.80 -13.67
C MET A 87 -11.90 14.51 -12.20
N PRO A 88 -12.19 13.27 -11.78
CA PRO A 88 -12.51 13.01 -10.38
C PRO A 88 -11.32 13.30 -9.44
N LEU A 89 -10.08 13.06 -9.86
CA LEU A 89 -8.91 13.42 -9.05
C LEU A 89 -8.71 14.94 -8.95
N PHE A 90 -8.93 15.68 -10.04
CA PHE A 90 -8.91 17.14 -10.04
C PHE A 90 -9.98 17.72 -9.13
N LEU A 91 -11.21 17.20 -9.21
CA LEU A 91 -12.31 17.62 -8.32
C LEU A 91 -12.02 17.30 -6.85
N TYR A 92 -11.38 16.16 -6.56
CA TYR A 92 -10.96 15.83 -5.21
C TYR A 92 -9.89 16.80 -4.68
N ILE A 93 -8.85 17.11 -5.48
CA ILE A 93 -7.84 18.12 -5.14
C ILE A 93 -8.46 19.49 -4.94
N LEU A 94 -9.40 19.89 -5.81
CA LEU A 94 -10.10 21.16 -5.69
C LEU A 94 -10.93 21.22 -4.40
N ALA A 95 -11.65 20.16 -4.06
CA ALA A 95 -12.39 20.08 -2.81
C ALA A 95 -11.47 20.15 -1.59
N ALA A 96 -10.34 19.43 -1.61
CA ALA A 96 -9.33 19.49 -0.56
C ALA A 96 -8.71 20.89 -0.43
N PHE A 97 -8.48 21.59 -1.55
CA PHE A 97 -7.99 22.97 -1.55
C PHE A 97 -9.01 23.94 -0.96
N VAL A 98 -10.28 23.83 -1.36
CA VAL A 98 -11.37 24.65 -0.81
C VAL A 98 -11.53 24.42 0.69
N SER A 99 -11.38 23.18 1.17
CA SER A 99 -11.51 22.89 2.60
C SER A 99 -10.41 23.51 3.46
N ILE A 100 -9.24 23.84 2.90
CA ILE A 100 -8.21 24.61 3.62
C ILE A 100 -8.77 25.94 4.16
N GLY A 101 -9.71 26.56 3.43
CA GLY A 101 -10.32 27.84 3.84
C GLY A 101 -11.10 27.79 5.16
N VAL A 102 -11.45 26.60 5.64
CA VAL A 102 -12.15 26.38 6.93
C VAL A 102 -11.31 25.59 7.93
N ALA A 103 -10.04 25.36 7.62
CA ALA A 103 -9.13 24.61 8.48
C ALA A 103 -8.77 25.38 9.74
N VAL A 104 -8.94 24.73 10.88
CA VAL A 104 -8.60 25.29 12.20
C VAL A 104 -7.09 25.28 12.48
N ASN A 105 -6.36 24.33 11.91
CA ASN A 105 -4.90 24.28 11.88
C ASN A 105 -4.43 24.38 10.42
N LEU A 106 -4.19 25.61 9.98
CA LEU A 106 -3.80 25.92 8.60
C LEU A 106 -2.47 25.28 8.20
N LYS A 107 -1.48 25.27 9.10
CA LYS A 107 -0.17 24.66 8.86
C LYS A 107 -0.32 23.18 8.52
N ARG A 108 -1.13 22.46 9.30
CA ARG A 108 -1.42 21.05 9.03
C ARG A 108 -2.20 20.87 7.74
N ALA A 109 -3.21 21.69 7.48
CA ALA A 109 -4.00 21.61 6.25
C ALA A 109 -3.13 21.74 5.00
N ILE A 110 -2.25 22.75 4.97
CA ILE A 110 -1.30 22.94 3.88
C ILE A 110 -0.37 21.74 3.75
N SER A 111 0.17 21.23 4.85
CA SER A 111 1.07 20.06 4.82
C SER A 111 0.37 18.83 4.25
N VAL A 112 -0.86 18.54 4.68
CA VAL A 112 -1.63 17.38 4.20
C VAL A 112 -2.06 17.59 2.74
N PHE A 113 -2.45 18.80 2.36
CA PHE A 113 -2.77 19.15 0.98
C PHE A 113 -1.58 18.97 0.02
N ILE A 114 -0.39 19.43 0.42
CA ILE A 114 0.84 19.23 -0.36
C ILE A 114 1.11 17.73 -0.50
N PHE A 115 0.95 16.98 0.58
CA PHE A 115 1.25 15.55 0.58
C PHE A 115 0.25 14.75 -0.27
N ILE A 116 -1.06 15.02 -0.19
CA ILE A 116 -2.06 14.35 -1.03
C ILE A 116 -1.87 14.69 -2.52
N SER A 117 -1.53 15.96 -2.83
CA SER A 117 -1.16 16.38 -4.17
C SER A 117 0.09 15.65 -4.68
N PHE A 118 1.07 15.45 -3.80
CA PHE A 118 2.31 14.73 -4.11
C PHE A 118 2.10 13.25 -4.42
N VAL A 119 1.24 12.56 -3.66
CA VAL A 119 0.94 11.14 -3.94
C VAL A 119 0.05 10.96 -5.18
N ILE A 120 -0.86 11.90 -5.48
CA ILE A 120 -1.59 11.93 -6.76
C ILE A 120 -0.62 12.19 -7.93
N PHE A 121 0.33 13.11 -7.76
CA PHE A 121 1.40 13.31 -8.74
C PHE A 121 2.25 12.04 -8.94
N THR A 122 2.50 11.28 -7.86
CA THR A 122 3.19 9.99 -7.95
C THR A 122 2.40 8.98 -8.79
N TYR A 123 1.09 8.88 -8.58
CA TYR A 123 0.19 8.06 -9.38
C TYR A 123 0.29 8.40 -10.87
N GLU A 124 0.16 9.69 -11.21
CA GLU A 124 0.27 10.21 -12.57
C GLU A 124 1.64 9.91 -13.21
N LEU A 125 2.72 10.06 -12.43
CA LEU A 125 4.08 9.76 -12.88
C LEU A 125 4.25 8.27 -13.19
N VAL A 126 3.71 7.39 -12.34
CA VAL A 126 3.78 5.93 -12.54
C VAL A 126 3.05 5.52 -13.82
N ILE A 127 1.84 6.05 -14.08
CA ILE A 127 1.09 5.76 -15.31
C ILE A 127 1.94 6.06 -16.56
N ARG A 128 2.63 7.20 -16.57
CA ARG A 128 3.43 7.65 -17.72
C ARG A 128 4.72 6.87 -17.90
N LEU A 129 5.30 6.38 -16.81
CA LEU A 129 6.49 5.53 -16.85
C LEU A 129 6.17 4.08 -17.24
N PHE A 130 4.90 3.69 -17.16
CA PHE A 130 4.42 2.34 -17.45
C PHE A 130 3.82 2.24 -18.85
N ASP A 131 4.67 2.09 -19.87
CA ASP A 131 4.31 2.30 -21.28
C ASP A 131 4.42 1.06 -22.20
N ASN A 132 4.89 -0.10 -21.71
CA ASN A 132 5.03 -1.29 -22.55
C ASN A 132 5.01 -2.60 -21.76
N LYS A 133 4.83 -3.73 -22.46
CA LYS A 133 4.79 -5.05 -21.82
C LYS A 133 6.10 -5.47 -21.15
N LYS A 134 7.26 -5.02 -21.67
CA LYS A 134 8.58 -5.39 -21.12
C LYS A 134 8.78 -4.88 -19.70
N ILE A 135 8.12 -3.77 -19.31
CA ILE A 135 8.23 -3.25 -17.95
C ILE A 135 7.47 -4.12 -16.94
N LEU A 136 6.38 -4.80 -17.34
CA LEU A 136 5.62 -5.70 -16.45
C LEU A 136 6.51 -6.79 -15.85
N GLU A 137 7.36 -7.42 -16.68
CA GLU A 137 8.28 -8.46 -16.22
C GLU A 137 9.34 -7.91 -15.27
N LYS A 138 9.81 -6.68 -15.49
CA LYS A 138 10.77 -6.02 -14.59
C LYS A 138 10.11 -5.66 -13.26
N VAL A 139 8.87 -5.17 -13.28
CA VAL A 139 8.09 -4.87 -12.09
C VAL A 139 7.82 -6.14 -11.27
N GLU A 140 7.43 -7.24 -11.93
CA GLU A 140 7.26 -8.55 -11.27
C GLU A 140 8.54 -8.99 -10.55
N LYS A 141 9.69 -8.95 -11.24
CA LYS A 141 10.99 -9.33 -10.66
C LYS A 141 11.40 -8.44 -9.49
N VAL A 142 11.23 -7.13 -9.61
CA VAL A 142 11.57 -6.18 -8.53
C VAL A 142 10.67 -6.40 -7.32
N LEU A 143 9.36 -6.54 -7.52
CA LEU A 143 8.43 -6.84 -6.43
C LEU A 143 8.73 -8.19 -5.79
N PHE A 144 9.11 -9.21 -6.57
CA PHE A 144 9.52 -10.52 -6.06
C PHE A 144 10.70 -10.39 -5.09
N TRP A 145 11.82 -9.80 -5.54
CA TRP A 145 13.03 -9.69 -4.74
C TRP A 145 12.89 -8.73 -3.56
N THR A 146 12.17 -7.63 -3.75
CA THR A 146 11.85 -6.69 -2.67
C THR A 146 11.05 -7.40 -1.58
N THR A 147 9.97 -8.10 -1.96
CA THR A 147 9.12 -8.86 -1.03
C THR A 147 9.89 -9.96 -0.33
N PHE A 148 10.71 -10.72 -1.07
CA PHE A 148 11.56 -11.75 -0.49
C PHE A 148 12.48 -11.17 0.60
N GLY A 149 13.19 -10.08 0.30
CA GLY A 149 14.07 -9.41 1.26
C GLY A 149 13.35 -8.95 2.52
N VAL A 150 12.24 -8.21 2.38
CA VAL A 150 11.51 -7.68 3.54
C VAL A 150 10.77 -8.76 4.34
N ALA A 151 10.34 -9.85 3.70
CA ALA A 151 9.69 -10.97 4.38
C ALA A 151 10.71 -11.81 5.18
N ILE A 152 11.92 -12.03 4.64
CA ILE A 152 13.01 -12.66 5.39
C ILE A 152 13.43 -11.77 6.57
N PHE A 153 13.54 -10.46 6.35
CA PHE A 153 13.87 -9.52 7.42
C PHE A 153 12.80 -9.47 8.53
N GLY A 154 11.51 -9.56 8.18
CA GLY A 154 10.42 -9.68 9.17
C GLY A 154 10.51 -10.96 10.00
N ILE A 155 10.84 -12.10 9.39
CA ILE A 155 11.07 -13.36 10.12
C ILE A 155 12.32 -13.25 11.02
N TYR A 156 13.39 -12.61 10.54
CA TYR A 156 14.57 -12.31 11.35
C TYR A 156 14.23 -11.46 12.59
N GLN A 157 13.40 -10.43 12.45
CA GLN A 157 12.91 -9.64 13.60
C GLN A 157 12.23 -10.51 14.65
N PHE A 158 11.36 -11.42 14.22
CA PHE A 158 10.64 -12.32 15.11
C PHE A 158 11.60 -13.23 15.88
N ILE A 159 12.48 -13.94 15.16
CA ILE A 159 13.44 -14.88 15.75
C ILE A 159 14.43 -14.14 16.65
N GLY A 160 14.94 -12.99 16.19
CA GLY A 160 15.88 -12.17 16.93
C GLY A 160 15.34 -11.72 18.27
N ASP A 161 14.11 -11.22 18.32
CA ASP A 161 13.46 -10.82 19.57
C ASP A 161 13.24 -12.03 20.49
N ILE A 162 12.83 -13.19 19.94
CA ILE A 162 12.67 -14.44 20.72
C ILE A 162 13.96 -14.85 21.41
N VAL A 163 15.09 -14.87 20.69
CA VAL A 163 16.38 -15.29 21.27
C VAL A 163 17.03 -14.20 22.13
N GLY A 164 16.42 -13.02 22.21
CA GLY A 164 16.86 -11.93 23.10
C GLY A 164 17.89 -10.99 22.46
N LEU A 165 17.97 -10.93 21.13
CA LEU A 165 18.76 -9.89 20.46
C LEU A 165 18.18 -8.51 20.79
N PRO A 166 19.03 -7.49 20.99
CA PRO A 166 18.57 -6.15 21.31
C PRO A 166 17.85 -5.49 20.13
N ASN A 167 16.90 -4.58 20.41
CA ASN A 167 16.07 -3.89 19.43
C ASN A 167 16.85 -3.20 18.30
N TRP A 168 18.04 -2.68 18.57
CA TRP A 168 18.86 -2.01 17.57
C TRP A 168 19.51 -2.99 16.57
N VAL A 169 19.64 -4.28 16.94
CA VAL A 169 20.10 -5.37 16.07
C VAL A 169 18.92 -5.91 15.25
N THR A 170 17.80 -6.22 15.91
CA THR A 170 16.61 -6.73 15.22
C THR A 170 15.96 -5.67 14.33
N GLY A 171 16.11 -4.40 14.69
CA GLY A 171 15.34 -3.30 14.12
C GLY A 171 13.87 -3.34 14.54
N LEU A 172 13.45 -4.18 15.50
CA LEU A 172 12.07 -4.20 15.98
C LEU A 172 11.84 -3.02 16.94
N ARG A 173 10.76 -2.26 16.77
CA ARG A 173 10.41 -1.19 17.74
C ARG A 173 10.04 -1.79 19.09
N TYR A 174 10.45 -1.11 20.15
CA TYR A 174 10.26 -1.57 21.53
C TYR A 174 8.81 -1.93 21.85
N GLU A 175 7.88 -1.08 21.42
CA GLU A 175 6.44 -1.28 21.58
C GLU A 175 5.91 -2.57 20.96
N TYR A 176 6.61 -3.20 20.01
CA TYR A 176 6.20 -4.43 19.34
C TYR A 176 7.00 -5.67 19.75
N THR A 177 7.82 -5.57 20.79
CA THR A 177 8.60 -6.68 21.32
C THR A 177 7.75 -7.65 22.14
N LYS A 178 8.29 -8.86 22.35
CA LYS A 178 7.71 -9.84 23.29
C LYS A 178 7.59 -9.32 24.72
N ILE A 179 8.40 -8.34 25.12
CA ILE A 179 8.34 -7.76 26.48
C ILE A 179 7.03 -6.98 26.67
N VAL A 180 6.58 -6.28 25.63
CA VAL A 180 5.36 -5.47 25.67
C VAL A 180 4.12 -6.30 25.30
N PHE A 181 4.20 -7.09 24.22
CA PHE A 181 3.05 -7.83 23.66
C PHE A 181 2.94 -9.29 24.13
N GLY A 182 3.95 -9.84 24.82
CA GLY A 182 4.07 -11.27 25.13
C GLY A 182 4.67 -12.10 23.99
N PHE A 183 4.65 -11.59 22.76
CA PHE A 183 5.31 -12.15 21.58
C PHE A 183 5.77 -11.00 20.65
N PRO A 184 6.77 -11.23 19.78
CA PRO A 184 7.18 -10.20 18.82
C PRO A 184 6.11 -10.00 17.74
N ARG A 185 5.73 -8.74 17.48
CA ARG A 185 4.82 -8.36 16.39
C ARG A 185 5.62 -7.67 15.29
N ILE A 186 5.83 -8.35 14.18
CA ILE A 186 6.82 -7.90 13.19
C ILE A 186 6.33 -6.71 12.36
N GLN A 187 7.25 -5.85 11.96
CA GLN A 187 6.99 -4.68 11.11
C GLN A 187 7.98 -4.54 9.95
N SER A 188 8.99 -5.41 9.89
CA SER A 188 10.08 -5.34 8.91
C SER A 188 10.68 -3.93 8.83
N THR A 189 10.74 -3.34 7.64
CA THR A 189 11.26 -1.99 7.37
C THR A 189 10.22 -0.87 7.55
N ALA A 190 8.95 -1.22 7.78
CA ALA A 190 7.87 -0.26 7.91
C ALA A 190 7.85 0.41 9.31
N LEU A 191 7.00 1.43 9.43
CA LEU A 191 6.83 2.18 10.69
C LEU A 191 6.07 1.37 11.75
N GLU A 192 5.09 0.59 11.32
CA GLU A 192 4.26 -0.27 12.16
C GLU A 192 3.89 -1.58 11.44
N PRO A 193 3.51 -2.63 12.18
CA PRO A 193 3.10 -3.92 11.61
C PRO A 193 1.99 -3.81 10.56
N LEU A 194 1.07 -2.85 10.72
CA LEU A 194 -0.06 -2.67 9.82
C LEU A 194 0.34 -2.05 8.47
N TYR A 195 1.35 -1.17 8.44
CA TYR A 195 1.87 -0.58 7.20
C TYR A 195 2.60 -1.66 6.40
N PHE A 196 3.40 -2.49 7.09
CA PHE A 196 4.05 -3.64 6.48
C PHE A 196 3.05 -4.64 5.90
N ALA A 197 2.02 -4.99 6.68
CA ALA A 197 0.98 -5.91 6.22
C ALA A 197 0.18 -5.33 5.03
N ASN A 198 -0.08 -4.02 5.01
CA ASN A 198 -0.71 -3.34 3.88
C ASN A 198 0.18 -3.38 2.62
N PHE A 199 1.49 -3.16 2.73
CA PHE A 199 2.43 -3.34 1.61
C PHE A 199 2.39 -4.79 1.09
N LEU A 200 2.38 -5.80 1.98
CA LEU A 200 2.35 -7.22 1.59
C LEU A 200 1.08 -7.65 0.83
N LEU A 201 0.00 -6.87 0.89
CA LEU A 201 -1.18 -7.11 0.05
C LEU A 201 -0.84 -7.00 -1.44
N ILE A 202 0.09 -6.11 -1.83
CA ILE A 202 0.51 -5.91 -3.22
C ILE A 202 1.10 -7.21 -3.82
N PRO A 203 2.21 -7.77 -3.27
CA PRO A 203 2.74 -9.02 -3.76
C PRO A 203 1.79 -10.20 -3.52
N LEU A 204 0.95 -10.20 -2.46
CA LEU A 204 -0.05 -11.24 -2.27
C LEU A 204 -1.00 -11.31 -3.47
N GLY A 205 -1.69 -10.22 -3.82
CA GLY A 205 -2.63 -10.23 -4.95
C GLY A 205 -1.95 -10.54 -6.28
N LEU A 206 -0.77 -9.96 -6.52
CA LEU A 206 -0.02 -10.20 -7.74
C LEU A 206 0.42 -11.66 -7.89
N PHE A 207 1.13 -12.21 -6.90
CA PHE A 207 1.67 -13.57 -6.99
C PHE A 207 0.60 -14.65 -6.83
N SER A 208 -0.47 -14.41 -6.08
CA SER A 208 -1.63 -15.31 -6.07
C SER A 208 -2.29 -15.37 -7.44
N SER A 209 -2.49 -14.23 -8.10
CA SER A 209 -3.04 -14.20 -9.45
C SER A 209 -2.12 -14.87 -10.48
N LEU A 210 -0.82 -14.58 -10.44
CA LEU A 210 0.17 -15.20 -11.34
C LEU A 210 0.29 -16.72 -11.13
N PHE A 211 0.15 -17.19 -9.89
CA PHE A 211 0.19 -18.61 -9.56
C PHE A 211 -1.08 -19.35 -10.03
N LEU A 212 -2.25 -18.80 -9.74
CA LEU A 212 -3.54 -19.45 -10.03
C LEU A 212 -3.91 -19.38 -11.52
N ASN A 213 -3.52 -18.32 -12.24
CA ASN A 213 -3.79 -18.15 -13.68
C ASN A 213 -2.78 -18.83 -14.62
N ARG A 214 -1.84 -19.64 -14.13
CA ARG A 214 -0.78 -20.24 -14.98
C ARG A 214 -1.26 -21.05 -16.18
N ALA A 215 -2.51 -21.53 -16.18
CA ALA A 215 -3.07 -22.25 -17.33
C ALA A 215 -3.18 -21.34 -18.57
N GLU A 216 -3.45 -20.04 -18.38
CA GLU A 216 -3.43 -19.03 -19.45
C GLU A 216 -2.00 -18.62 -19.86
N LEU A 217 -1.00 -18.88 -19.01
CA LEU A 217 0.41 -18.54 -19.28
C LEU A 217 1.14 -19.59 -20.12
N LYS A 218 0.49 -20.71 -20.49
CA LYS A 218 1.10 -21.88 -21.16
C LYS A 218 2.33 -22.45 -20.41
N LEU A 219 2.43 -22.21 -19.10
CA LEU A 219 3.51 -22.74 -18.26
C LEU A 219 3.02 -24.02 -17.57
N GLU A 220 3.53 -25.18 -18.03
CA GLU A 220 3.14 -26.49 -17.49
C GLU A 220 3.68 -26.72 -16.08
N LYS A 221 4.91 -26.27 -15.80
CA LYS A 221 5.56 -26.49 -14.50
C LYS A 221 5.12 -25.43 -13.47
N VAL A 222 4.88 -25.91 -12.25
CA VAL A 222 4.69 -25.08 -11.05
C VAL A 222 6.02 -24.40 -10.74
N ASP A 223 6.06 -23.07 -10.80
CA ASP A 223 7.23 -22.34 -10.33
C ASP A 223 7.18 -22.23 -8.82
N LYS A 224 7.90 -23.15 -8.17
CA LYS A 224 7.98 -23.28 -6.72
C LYS A 224 8.41 -21.97 -6.04
N LYS A 225 9.05 -21.04 -6.77
CA LYS A 225 9.45 -19.75 -6.23
C LYS A 225 8.25 -18.90 -5.77
N TYR A 226 7.13 -18.93 -6.49
CA TYR A 226 5.93 -18.19 -6.09
C TYR A 226 5.27 -18.82 -4.87
N LEU A 227 5.32 -20.15 -4.75
CA LEU A 227 4.83 -20.84 -3.57
C LEU A 227 5.66 -20.51 -2.32
N LEU A 228 6.99 -20.52 -2.46
CA LEU A 228 7.88 -20.07 -1.40
C LEU A 228 7.59 -18.63 -1.00
N LEU A 229 7.44 -17.73 -1.98
CA LEU A 229 7.16 -16.33 -1.69
C LEU A 229 5.80 -16.14 -0.99
N LEU A 230 4.75 -16.84 -1.46
CA LEU A 230 3.43 -16.82 -0.82
C LEU A 230 3.45 -17.37 0.60
N LEU A 231 4.27 -18.40 0.87
CA LEU A 231 4.49 -18.91 2.22
C LEU A 231 5.12 -17.84 3.11
N LEU A 232 6.17 -17.17 2.63
CA LEU A 232 6.83 -16.08 3.37
C LEU A 232 5.90 -14.91 3.62
N ILE A 233 5.11 -14.50 2.61
CA ILE A 233 4.08 -13.46 2.74
C ILE A 233 3.04 -13.87 3.80
N GLY A 234 2.53 -15.10 3.73
CA GLY A 234 1.54 -15.61 4.68
C GLY A 234 2.03 -15.61 6.12
N ILE A 235 3.26 -16.09 6.36
CA ILE A 235 3.90 -16.05 7.68
C ILE A 235 3.98 -14.61 8.18
N ASN A 236 4.46 -13.69 7.35
CA ASN A 236 4.63 -12.29 7.76
C ASN A 236 3.29 -11.59 8.04
N ILE A 237 2.26 -11.84 7.24
CA ILE A 237 0.91 -11.32 7.50
C ILE A 237 0.40 -11.82 8.84
N VAL A 238 0.51 -13.12 9.13
CA VAL A 238 0.07 -13.69 10.42
C VAL A 238 0.85 -13.09 11.60
N LEU A 239 2.17 -13.06 11.53
CA LEU A 239 3.04 -12.52 12.59
C LEU A 239 2.90 -10.99 12.77
N SER A 240 2.39 -10.27 11.78
CA SER A 240 2.08 -8.83 11.92
C SER A 240 0.84 -8.55 12.77
N LEU A 241 -0.05 -9.54 12.95
CA LEU A 241 -1.35 -9.40 13.64
C LEU A 241 -2.20 -8.20 13.18
N SER A 242 -2.10 -7.83 11.90
CA SER A 242 -2.94 -6.79 11.33
C SER A 242 -4.29 -7.38 10.89
N ARG A 243 -5.33 -7.23 11.75
CA ARG A 243 -6.69 -7.71 11.45
C ARG A 243 -7.23 -7.18 10.11
N GLY A 244 -6.99 -5.91 9.80
CA GLY A 244 -7.36 -5.32 8.50
C GLY A 244 -6.68 -6.02 7.33
N ALA A 245 -5.43 -6.45 7.49
CA ALA A 245 -4.74 -7.22 6.46
C ALA A 245 -5.27 -8.65 6.32
N PHE A 246 -5.79 -9.29 7.39
CA PHE A 246 -6.44 -10.60 7.28
C PHE A 246 -7.71 -10.53 6.42
N PHE A 247 -8.58 -9.56 6.69
CA PHE A 247 -9.79 -9.34 5.89
C PHE A 247 -9.46 -8.95 4.44
N ALA A 248 -8.51 -8.04 4.25
CA ALA A 248 -8.06 -7.66 2.91
C ALA A 248 -7.45 -8.84 2.13
N SER A 249 -6.64 -9.68 2.80
CA SER A 249 -6.08 -10.90 2.21
C SER A 249 -7.17 -11.88 1.79
N ALA A 250 -8.19 -12.08 2.63
CA ALA A 250 -9.33 -12.93 2.29
C ALA A 250 -10.07 -12.44 1.05
N VAL A 251 -10.31 -11.13 0.94
CA VAL A 251 -10.97 -10.51 -0.23
C VAL A 251 -10.11 -10.59 -1.48
N ILE A 252 -8.80 -10.37 -1.37
CA ILE A 252 -7.84 -10.56 -2.46
C ILE A 252 -7.93 -12.00 -3.00
N ILE A 253 -7.82 -12.99 -2.10
CA ILE A 253 -7.85 -14.41 -2.44
C ILE A 253 -9.19 -14.79 -3.09
N ALA A 254 -10.31 -14.38 -2.47
CA ALA A 254 -11.64 -14.62 -3.01
C ALA A 254 -11.81 -14.02 -4.39
N THR A 255 -11.37 -12.77 -4.62
CA THR A 255 -11.45 -12.11 -5.91
C THR A 255 -10.65 -12.87 -6.97
N VAL A 256 -9.40 -13.23 -6.68
CA VAL A 256 -8.58 -14.02 -7.61
C VAL A 256 -9.25 -15.36 -7.92
N ILE A 257 -9.77 -16.08 -6.92
CA ILE A 257 -10.45 -17.36 -7.13
C ILE A 257 -11.71 -17.17 -7.99
N ILE A 258 -12.59 -16.22 -7.68
CA ILE A 258 -13.83 -15.97 -8.43
C ILE A 258 -13.54 -15.76 -9.92
N PHE A 259 -12.53 -14.96 -10.25
CA PHE A 259 -12.16 -14.66 -11.64
C PHE A 259 -11.39 -15.80 -12.34
N THR A 260 -11.02 -16.86 -11.62
CA THR A 260 -10.19 -17.96 -12.15
C THR A 260 -10.81 -19.34 -11.97
N ILE A 261 -11.90 -19.47 -11.21
CA ILE A 261 -12.47 -20.76 -10.78
C ILE A 261 -12.80 -21.69 -11.94
N ARG A 262 -13.22 -21.16 -13.09
CA ARG A 262 -13.53 -21.94 -14.29
C ARG A 262 -12.29 -22.46 -15.04
N LYS A 263 -11.11 -21.90 -14.76
CA LYS A 263 -9.85 -22.18 -15.46
C LYS A 263 -8.76 -22.75 -14.55
N ILE A 264 -8.98 -22.75 -13.25
CA ILE A 264 -8.01 -23.22 -12.24
C ILE A 264 -7.97 -24.75 -12.21
N LYS A 265 -6.77 -25.31 -12.08
CA LYS A 265 -6.59 -26.75 -11.83
C LYS A 265 -6.71 -27.03 -10.33
N TRP A 266 -7.50 -28.03 -9.91
CA TRP A 266 -7.74 -28.37 -8.50
C TRP A 266 -6.46 -28.54 -7.68
N HIS A 267 -5.45 -29.23 -8.21
CA HIS A 267 -4.18 -29.42 -7.50
C HIS A 267 -3.46 -28.09 -7.18
N ARG A 268 -3.64 -27.03 -7.98
CA ARG A 268 -3.08 -25.70 -7.70
C ARG A 268 -3.83 -25.01 -6.58
N LEU A 269 -5.16 -25.14 -6.57
CA LEU A 269 -6.00 -24.62 -5.49
C LEU A 269 -5.63 -25.30 -4.15
N LEU A 270 -5.48 -26.63 -4.16
CA LEU A 270 -5.02 -27.40 -2.99
C LEU A 270 -3.62 -26.99 -2.54
N SER A 271 -2.67 -26.81 -3.48
CA SER A 271 -1.33 -26.33 -3.15
C SER A 271 -1.35 -24.93 -2.52
N TYR A 272 -2.21 -24.05 -3.04
CA TYR A 272 -2.38 -22.70 -2.53
C TYR A 272 -2.92 -22.70 -1.09
N PHE A 273 -4.03 -23.40 -0.84
CA PHE A 273 -4.59 -23.52 0.50
C PHE A 273 -3.64 -24.26 1.46
N GLY A 274 -2.92 -25.28 0.98
CA GLY A 274 -1.90 -25.96 1.75
C GLY A 274 -0.82 -25.02 2.27
N ILE A 275 -0.40 -24.04 1.47
CA ILE A 275 0.58 -23.02 1.89
C ILE A 275 0.00 -22.02 2.87
N VAL A 276 -1.27 -21.60 2.68
CA VAL A 276 -1.94 -20.71 3.63
C VAL A 276 -2.04 -21.40 5.00
N ILE A 277 -2.46 -22.67 5.03
CA ILE A 277 -2.53 -23.48 6.25
C ILE A 277 -1.13 -23.65 6.86
N LEU A 278 -0.13 -23.99 6.05
CA LEU A 278 1.25 -24.13 6.49
C LEU A 278 1.80 -22.83 7.11
N ALA A 279 1.52 -21.67 6.51
CA ALA A 279 1.90 -20.38 7.05
C ALA A 279 1.28 -20.12 8.44
N ILE A 280 0.00 -20.46 8.61
CA ILE A 280 -0.70 -20.34 9.90
C ILE A 280 -0.07 -21.29 10.93
N ILE A 281 0.16 -22.55 10.59
CA ILE A 281 0.76 -23.55 11.48
C ILE A 281 2.16 -23.11 11.92
N ILE A 282 3.01 -22.69 10.98
CA ILE A 282 4.37 -22.21 11.28
C ILE A 282 4.30 -21.00 12.23
N SER A 283 3.42 -20.04 11.95
CA SER A 283 3.30 -18.83 12.77
C SER A 283 2.80 -19.12 14.18
N LEU A 284 1.76 -19.96 14.32
CA LEU A 284 1.24 -20.37 15.64
C LEU A 284 2.27 -21.19 16.42
N GLY A 285 3.01 -22.08 15.75
CA GLY A 285 4.11 -22.82 16.34
C GLY A 285 5.21 -21.88 16.85
N ALA A 286 5.59 -20.89 16.03
CA ALA A 286 6.61 -19.91 16.37
C ALA A 286 6.19 -19.02 17.55
N VAL A 287 4.93 -18.59 17.61
CA VAL A 287 4.37 -17.85 18.76
C VAL A 287 4.33 -18.71 20.01
N LYS A 288 4.00 -20.00 19.91
CA LYS A 288 4.00 -20.91 21.06
C LYS A 288 5.39 -20.99 21.72
N LEU A 289 6.47 -20.92 20.95
CA LEU A 289 7.85 -20.91 21.47
C LEU A 289 8.17 -19.67 22.32
N THR A 290 7.42 -18.58 22.17
CA THR A 290 7.56 -17.37 23.03
C THR A 290 7.06 -17.58 24.45
N THR A 291 6.36 -18.70 24.71
CA THR A 291 5.76 -19.02 26.02
C THR A 291 6.83 -19.56 26.97
N THR A 292 7.79 -18.73 27.33
CA THR A 292 8.80 -19.04 28.35
C THR A 292 8.54 -18.17 29.59
N ASN A 293 8.31 -18.82 30.74
CA ASN A 293 8.16 -18.26 32.09
C ASN A 293 6.89 -17.45 32.46
N SER A 294 5.96 -17.19 31.54
CA SER A 294 4.67 -16.57 31.89
C SER A 294 3.59 -17.62 32.15
N LYS A 295 2.84 -17.49 33.26
CA LYS A 295 1.59 -18.26 33.55
C LYS A 295 0.48 -18.07 32.50
N LYS A 296 0.72 -17.28 31.45
CA LYS A 296 -0.19 -16.98 30.35
C LYS A 296 0.24 -17.71 29.09
N ASP A 297 -0.71 -18.41 28.48
CA ASP A 297 -0.54 -19.04 27.17
C ASP A 297 -0.52 -17.96 26.08
N ASN A 298 0.68 -17.68 25.54
CA ASN A 298 0.87 -16.64 24.53
C ASN A 298 0.19 -17.01 23.20
N ALA A 299 0.05 -18.30 22.88
CA ALA A 299 -0.67 -18.72 21.69
C ALA A 299 -2.18 -18.44 21.84
N LYS A 300 -2.76 -18.69 23.02
CA LYS A 300 -4.14 -18.27 23.31
C LYS A 300 -4.31 -16.76 23.28
N THR A 301 -3.33 -16.01 23.82
CA THR A 301 -3.34 -14.54 23.78
C THR A 301 -3.26 -14.01 22.35
N PHE A 302 -2.43 -14.62 21.51
CA PHE A 302 -2.30 -14.32 20.09
C PHE A 302 -3.61 -14.60 19.33
N ILE A 303 -4.22 -15.77 19.57
CA ILE A 303 -5.52 -16.13 18.98
C ILE A 303 -6.59 -15.13 19.43
N LYS A 304 -6.63 -14.78 20.72
CA LYS A 304 -7.54 -13.78 21.27
C LYS A 304 -7.37 -12.43 20.55
N HIS A 305 -6.14 -11.94 20.39
CA HIS A 305 -5.89 -10.69 19.67
C HIS A 305 -6.20 -10.76 18.16
N SER A 306 -6.17 -11.94 17.55
CA SER A 306 -6.54 -12.12 16.14
C SER A 306 -8.05 -12.27 15.93
N THR A 307 -8.80 -12.82 16.89
CA THR A 307 -10.23 -13.14 16.76
C THR A 307 -11.17 -12.20 17.53
N GLU A 308 -10.69 -11.38 18.48
CA GLU A 308 -11.54 -10.43 19.18
C GLU A 308 -12.04 -9.33 18.23
N ILE A 309 -13.35 -9.36 17.96
CA ILE A 309 -14.03 -8.41 17.07
C ILE A 309 -14.68 -7.26 17.88
N THR A 310 -15.13 -7.50 19.11
CA THR A 310 -16.03 -6.59 19.84
C THR A 310 -15.53 -6.05 21.18
N ASP A 311 -14.57 -6.70 21.86
CA ASP A 311 -14.18 -6.34 23.25
C ASP A 311 -12.73 -5.82 23.42
N GLY A 312 -12.11 -5.35 22.34
CA GLY A 312 -10.74 -4.83 22.37
C GLY A 312 -10.67 -3.30 22.52
N GLY A 313 -9.65 -2.79 23.22
CA GLY A 313 -9.36 -1.34 23.29
C GLY A 313 -9.20 -0.68 21.90
N SER A 314 -8.69 -1.42 20.92
CA SER A 314 -8.58 -0.99 19.52
C SER A 314 -9.94 -0.93 18.79
N TYR A 315 -10.94 -1.75 19.14
CA TYR A 315 -12.29 -1.68 18.56
C TYR A 315 -13.04 -0.45 19.08
N ASN A 316 -13.03 -0.25 20.40
CA ASN A 316 -13.71 0.89 21.04
C ASN A 316 -13.09 2.24 20.64
N GLN A 317 -11.79 2.29 20.32
CA GLN A 317 -11.16 3.49 19.73
C GLN A 317 -11.66 3.76 18.32
N ARG A 318 -11.81 2.74 17.46
CA ARG A 318 -12.32 2.89 16.09
C ARG A 318 -13.79 3.29 16.05
N ALA A 319 -14.64 2.65 16.85
CA ALA A 319 -16.06 2.98 16.91
C ALA A 319 -16.27 4.45 17.33
N ARG A 320 -15.48 4.92 18.31
CA ARG A 320 -15.45 6.33 18.70
C ARG A 320 -14.90 7.23 17.60
N GLY A 321 -13.78 6.86 16.97
CA GLY A 321 -13.19 7.60 15.85
C GLY A 321 -14.17 7.81 14.68
N ILE A 322 -14.91 6.77 14.31
CA ILE A 322 -15.98 6.84 13.30
C ILE A 322 -17.09 7.79 13.75
N SER A 323 -17.54 7.68 15.00
CA SER A 323 -18.61 8.53 15.55
C SER A 323 -18.23 10.01 15.50
N PHE A 324 -17.02 10.35 15.97
CA PHE A 324 -16.49 11.71 15.89
C PHE A 324 -16.30 12.18 14.45
N GLY A 325 -15.89 11.31 13.53
CA GLY A 325 -15.77 11.67 12.12
C GLY A 325 -17.12 12.00 11.48
N ILE A 326 -18.18 11.28 11.86
CA ILE A 326 -19.55 11.58 11.45
C ILE A 326 -20.01 12.91 12.03
N GLU A 327 -19.67 13.23 13.28
CA GLU A 327 -19.97 14.54 13.89
C GLU A 327 -19.26 15.69 13.18
N ALA A 328 -17.96 15.54 12.89
CA ALA A 328 -17.19 16.49 12.11
C ALA A 328 -17.81 16.71 10.72
N PHE A 329 -18.18 15.64 10.01
CA PHE A 329 -18.89 15.75 8.74
C PHE A 329 -20.23 16.51 8.88
N LYS A 330 -21.03 16.22 9.91
CA LYS A 330 -22.31 16.92 10.14
C LYS A 330 -22.13 18.42 10.41
N SER A 331 -21.02 18.82 11.02
CA SER A 331 -20.71 20.24 11.28
C SER A 331 -20.37 21.03 10.02
N SER A 332 -19.82 20.38 8.98
CA SER A 332 -19.49 21.01 7.69
C SER A 332 -19.68 20.01 6.54
N PRO A 333 -20.93 19.73 6.12
CA PRO A 333 -21.23 18.59 5.23
C PRO A 333 -20.85 18.82 3.76
N ILE A 334 -20.63 20.06 3.33
CA ILE A 334 -20.33 20.37 1.92
C ILE A 334 -18.82 20.34 1.68
N ILE A 335 -18.07 21.12 2.46
CA ILE A 335 -16.63 21.35 2.27
C ILE A 335 -15.75 20.68 3.34
N GLY A 336 -16.33 20.12 4.40
CA GLY A 336 -15.58 19.49 5.50
C GLY A 336 -15.00 20.49 6.49
N ILE A 337 -14.30 20.00 7.51
CA ILE A 337 -13.64 20.79 8.56
C ILE A 337 -12.19 21.18 8.21
N GLY A 338 -11.78 20.94 6.97
CA GLY A 338 -10.43 21.17 6.48
C GLY A 338 -9.61 19.88 6.36
N ILE A 339 -8.85 19.77 5.26
CA ILE A 339 -7.97 18.65 5.00
C ILE A 339 -6.95 18.50 6.14
N GLY A 340 -6.76 17.29 6.66
CA GLY A 340 -5.87 17.01 7.79
C GLY A 340 -6.31 17.56 9.16
N ASN A 341 -7.54 18.10 9.30
CA ASN A 341 -7.98 18.77 10.52
C ASN A 341 -8.80 17.92 11.48
N PHE A 342 -9.07 16.63 11.18
CA PHE A 342 -9.79 15.78 12.12
C PHE A 342 -9.15 15.75 13.52
N GLY A 343 -7.83 15.53 13.58
CA GLY A 343 -7.07 15.54 14.84
C GLY A 343 -7.14 16.89 15.59
N PRO A 344 -6.78 18.03 14.95
CA PRO A 344 -6.90 19.36 15.53
C PRO A 344 -8.30 19.70 16.04
N TRP A 345 -9.33 19.38 15.25
CA TRP A 345 -10.71 19.59 15.62
C TRP A 345 -11.08 18.80 16.88
N ARG A 346 -10.72 17.51 16.94
CA ARG A 346 -11.00 16.63 18.08
C ARG A 346 -10.23 17.03 19.34
N ALA A 347 -9.06 17.64 19.20
CA ALA A 347 -8.24 18.08 20.32
C ALA A 347 -8.61 19.49 20.84
N ASN A 348 -9.71 20.10 20.37
CA ASN A 348 -10.11 21.47 20.67
C ASN A 348 -9.06 22.51 20.25
N TYR A 349 -8.56 22.38 19.02
CA TYR A 349 -7.77 23.40 18.31
C TYR A 349 -6.35 23.72 18.83
N PRO A 350 -5.50 22.74 19.21
CA PRO A 350 -4.11 23.03 19.52
C PRO A 350 -3.32 23.33 18.23
N GLU A 351 -2.42 24.30 18.30
CA GLU A 351 -1.50 24.63 17.20
C GLU A 351 -0.42 23.56 17.01
N GLU A 352 -0.01 22.91 18.12
CA GLU A 352 1.02 21.88 18.14
C GLU A 352 0.45 20.46 18.16
N THR A 353 1.20 19.54 17.55
CA THR A 353 0.85 18.12 17.56
C THR A 353 1.02 17.55 18.97
N PRO A 354 0.01 16.85 19.52
CA PRO A 354 0.15 16.16 20.80
C PRO A 354 1.30 15.14 20.77
N SER A 355 1.91 14.87 21.93
CA SER A 355 2.99 13.86 22.05
C SER A 355 2.56 12.45 21.66
N THR A 356 1.27 12.15 21.75
CA THR A 356 0.65 10.89 21.32
C THR A 356 0.33 10.85 19.83
N GLY A 357 0.66 11.90 19.09
CA GLY A 357 0.22 12.10 17.72
C GLY A 357 -1.22 12.58 17.66
N TRP A 358 -1.65 12.85 16.43
CA TRP A 358 -3.01 13.26 16.16
C TRP A 358 -3.96 12.09 16.10
N ASP A 359 -5.15 12.34 16.60
CA ASP A 359 -6.24 11.40 16.45
C ASP A 359 -6.68 11.25 15.00
N ILE A 360 -7.12 10.05 14.64
CA ILE A 360 -7.63 9.69 13.31
C ILE A 360 -8.90 8.84 13.44
N PRO A 361 -9.87 8.96 12.51
CA PRO A 361 -11.10 8.16 12.56
C PRO A 361 -10.85 6.66 12.44
N ASN A 362 -9.70 6.26 11.87
CA ASN A 362 -9.38 4.89 11.48
C ASN A 362 -10.43 4.29 10.52
N ASN A 363 -11.04 5.15 9.70
CA ASN A 363 -11.91 4.82 8.60
C ASN A 363 -11.73 5.88 7.51
N GLU A 364 -11.17 5.48 6.37
CA GLU A 364 -10.78 6.41 5.31
C GLU A 364 -11.99 7.16 4.72
N ILE A 365 -13.12 6.48 4.54
CA ILE A 365 -14.31 7.11 3.95
C ILE A 365 -14.85 8.21 4.87
N VAL A 366 -14.88 7.91 6.18
CA VAL A 366 -15.32 8.87 7.19
C VAL A 366 -14.32 10.02 7.33
N GLU A 367 -13.01 9.76 7.23
CA GLU A 367 -11.97 10.78 7.26
C GLU A 367 -12.08 11.73 6.07
N ILE A 368 -12.19 11.20 4.84
CA ILE A 368 -12.41 12.00 3.64
C ILE A 368 -13.69 12.83 3.77
N ALA A 369 -14.78 12.24 4.25
CA ALA A 369 -16.04 12.94 4.45
C ALA A 369 -15.90 14.09 5.47
N ALA A 370 -15.29 13.82 6.62
CA ALA A 370 -15.07 14.84 7.65
C ALA A 370 -14.22 15.99 7.14
N GLU A 371 -13.12 15.70 6.44
CA GLU A 371 -12.09 16.68 6.11
C GLU A 371 -12.32 17.43 4.78
N THR A 372 -13.08 16.85 3.85
CA THR A 372 -13.35 17.43 2.52
C THR A 372 -14.83 17.55 2.17
N GLY A 373 -15.71 17.11 3.07
CA GLY A 373 -17.16 17.16 2.89
C GLY A 373 -17.66 16.23 1.78
N SER A 374 -18.90 16.44 1.39
CA SER A 374 -19.55 15.67 0.32
C SER A 374 -18.89 15.90 -1.04
N LEU A 375 -18.30 17.08 -1.30
CA LEU A 375 -17.61 17.36 -2.56
C LEU A 375 -16.39 16.45 -2.78
N GLY A 376 -15.49 16.39 -1.79
CA GLY A 376 -14.32 15.52 -1.87
C GLY A 376 -14.70 14.04 -1.81
N LEU A 377 -15.67 13.67 -0.96
CA LEU A 377 -16.14 12.30 -0.87
C LEU A 377 -16.74 11.79 -2.19
N LEU A 378 -17.60 12.56 -2.85
CA LEU A 378 -18.21 12.16 -4.11
C LEU A 378 -17.17 12.05 -5.24
N ALA A 379 -16.22 12.99 -5.30
CA ALA A 379 -15.11 12.93 -6.25
C ALA A 379 -14.27 11.66 -6.06
N PHE A 380 -13.96 11.31 -4.80
CA PHE A 380 -13.21 10.10 -4.46
C PHE A 380 -13.99 8.81 -4.78
N ILE A 381 -15.27 8.73 -4.41
CA ILE A 381 -16.13 7.58 -4.75
C ILE A 381 -16.23 7.41 -6.27
N THR A 382 -16.39 8.51 -7.02
CA THR A 382 -16.43 8.48 -8.48
C THR A 382 -15.14 7.92 -9.07
N PHE A 383 -13.98 8.36 -8.56
CA PHE A 383 -12.68 7.80 -8.95
C PHE A 383 -12.63 6.27 -8.73
N ILE A 384 -12.99 5.79 -7.53
CA ILE A 384 -12.95 4.35 -7.20
C ILE A 384 -13.93 3.53 -8.06
N LEU A 385 -15.15 4.02 -8.28
CA LEU A 385 -16.14 3.35 -9.11
C LEU A 385 -15.68 3.24 -10.57
N LEU A 386 -15.17 4.34 -11.16
CA LEU A 386 -14.63 4.31 -12.51
C LEU A 386 -13.44 3.37 -12.61
N LEU A 387 -12.58 3.34 -11.60
CA LEU A 387 -11.41 2.47 -11.55
C LEU A 387 -11.84 0.99 -11.56
N PHE A 388 -12.87 0.63 -10.79
CA PHE A 388 -13.41 -0.73 -10.76
C PHE A 388 -14.04 -1.13 -12.08
N ILE A 389 -14.89 -0.27 -12.65
CA ILE A 389 -15.52 -0.52 -13.96
C ILE A 389 -14.45 -0.71 -15.04
N ARG A 390 -13.44 0.16 -15.08
CA ARG A 390 -12.35 0.08 -16.05
C ARG A 390 -11.46 -1.14 -15.82
N SER A 391 -11.20 -1.53 -14.57
CA SER A 391 -10.44 -2.74 -14.22
C SER A 391 -11.13 -4.00 -14.71
N ILE A 392 -12.44 -4.13 -14.46
CA ILE A 392 -13.23 -5.28 -14.93
C ILE A 392 -13.17 -5.36 -16.45
N LYS A 393 -13.39 -4.23 -17.15
CA LYS A 393 -13.28 -4.17 -18.63
C LYS A 393 -11.89 -4.59 -19.11
N ALA A 394 -10.82 -4.15 -18.45
CA ALA A 394 -9.44 -4.51 -18.82
C ALA A 394 -9.15 -6.01 -18.58
N ILE A 395 -9.63 -6.59 -17.48
CA ILE A 395 -9.50 -8.03 -17.19
C ILE A 395 -10.21 -8.87 -18.25
N LEU A 396 -11.39 -8.43 -18.71
CA LEU A 396 -12.17 -9.13 -19.74
C LEU A 396 -11.54 -9.01 -21.14
N LYS A 397 -10.82 -7.91 -21.43
CA LYS A 397 -10.16 -7.66 -22.72
C LYS A 397 -8.71 -8.15 -22.82
N SER A 398 -8.13 -8.63 -21.73
CA SER A 398 -6.73 -9.08 -21.69
C SER A 398 -6.63 -10.60 -21.62
N ASN A 399 -5.45 -11.13 -21.93
CA ASN A 399 -5.13 -12.54 -21.83
C ASN A 399 -3.74 -12.74 -21.20
N GLY A 400 -3.41 -13.99 -20.89
CA GLY A 400 -2.08 -14.40 -20.42
C GLY A 400 -1.55 -13.56 -19.26
N PHE A 401 -0.32 -13.06 -19.41
CA PHE A 401 0.38 -12.33 -18.35
C PHE A 401 -0.28 -10.99 -18.00
N GLN A 402 -0.74 -10.23 -19.00
CA GLN A 402 -1.43 -8.96 -18.76
C GLN A 402 -2.71 -9.15 -17.96
N ARG A 403 -3.50 -10.19 -18.27
CA ARG A 403 -4.73 -10.49 -17.52
C ARG A 403 -4.43 -10.87 -16.08
N ALA A 404 -3.47 -11.78 -15.86
CA ALA A 404 -3.10 -12.20 -14.51
C ALA A 404 -2.55 -11.02 -13.69
N PHE A 405 -1.72 -10.16 -14.28
CA PHE A 405 -1.18 -8.99 -13.61
C PHE A 405 -2.27 -7.96 -13.27
N THR A 406 -3.20 -7.69 -14.21
CA THR A 406 -4.33 -6.78 -13.99
C THR A 406 -5.26 -7.29 -12.89
N LEU A 407 -5.62 -8.58 -12.92
CA LEU A 407 -6.44 -9.20 -11.88
C LEU A 407 -5.76 -9.15 -10.51
N GLY A 408 -4.45 -9.38 -10.48
CA GLY A 408 -3.65 -9.27 -9.26
C GLY A 408 -3.76 -7.87 -8.67
N LEU A 409 -3.37 -6.82 -9.42
CA LEU A 409 -3.48 -5.44 -8.95
C LEU A 409 -4.91 -5.02 -8.60
N PHE A 410 -5.91 -5.40 -9.40
CA PHE A 410 -7.31 -5.10 -9.12
C PHE A 410 -7.77 -5.70 -7.79
N SER A 411 -7.40 -6.96 -7.51
CA SER A 411 -7.71 -7.62 -6.23
C SER A 411 -7.07 -6.89 -5.05
N VAL A 412 -5.85 -6.34 -5.23
CA VAL A 412 -5.17 -5.53 -4.20
C VAL A 412 -5.92 -4.24 -3.91
N VAL A 413 -6.40 -3.53 -4.94
CA VAL A 413 -7.19 -2.30 -4.74
C VAL A 413 -8.49 -2.61 -3.99
N LEU A 414 -9.16 -3.73 -4.29
CA LEU A 414 -10.30 -4.19 -3.48
C LEU A 414 -9.91 -4.46 -2.03
N GLY A 415 -8.75 -5.12 -1.81
CA GLY A 415 -8.18 -5.32 -0.49
C GLY A 415 -7.92 -4.02 0.27
N PHE A 416 -7.40 -2.99 -0.40
CA PHE A 416 -7.22 -1.66 0.19
C PHE A 416 -8.55 -1.03 0.59
N VAL A 417 -9.57 -1.05 -0.27
CA VAL A 417 -10.91 -0.51 0.06
C VAL A 417 -11.54 -1.22 1.26
N VAL A 418 -11.28 -2.51 1.44
CA VAL A 418 -11.70 -3.26 2.64
C VAL A 418 -10.91 -2.80 3.87
N GLN A 419 -9.59 -2.65 3.73
CA GLN A 419 -8.73 -2.20 4.83
C GLN A 419 -9.03 -0.75 5.25
N TYR A 420 -9.52 0.09 4.32
CA TYR A 420 -9.96 1.46 4.59
C TYR A 420 -11.04 1.55 5.67
N GLN A 421 -11.77 0.46 5.94
CA GLN A 421 -12.77 0.43 7.01
C GLN A 421 -12.15 0.38 8.42
N ALA A 422 -10.86 0.06 8.52
CA ALA A 422 -10.17 -0.13 9.79
C ALA A 422 -8.85 0.66 9.91
N PHE A 423 -8.43 1.33 8.84
CA PHE A 423 -7.17 2.04 8.74
C PHE A 423 -7.21 3.08 7.63
N SER A 424 -6.84 4.32 7.93
CA SER A 424 -6.74 5.40 6.93
C SER A 424 -5.38 5.36 6.26
N THR A 425 -5.35 5.04 4.97
CA THR A 425 -4.13 4.73 4.19
C THR A 425 -3.97 5.57 2.94
N LEU A 426 -4.85 6.54 2.70
CA LEU A 426 -4.76 7.39 1.51
C LEU A 426 -3.42 8.16 1.45
N TYR A 427 -2.76 8.35 2.59
CA TYR A 427 -1.44 8.98 2.66
C TYR A 427 -0.27 8.00 2.43
N ILE A 428 -0.53 6.74 2.10
CA ILE A 428 0.52 5.75 1.91
C ILE A 428 0.93 5.69 0.44
N MET A 429 2.20 5.98 0.16
CA MET A 429 2.69 6.10 -1.22
C MET A 429 2.51 4.84 -2.06
N HIS A 430 2.72 3.65 -1.49
CA HIS A 430 2.58 2.41 -2.26
C HIS A 430 1.15 2.15 -2.72
N VAL A 431 0.13 2.69 -2.04
CA VAL A 431 -1.26 2.64 -2.51
C VAL A 431 -1.38 3.35 -3.86
N TRP A 432 -0.86 4.58 -3.96
CA TRP A 432 -0.89 5.37 -5.20
C TRP A 432 0.00 4.81 -6.30
N VAL A 433 1.15 4.22 -5.96
CA VAL A 433 1.97 3.50 -6.95
C VAL A 433 1.23 2.28 -7.49
N THR A 434 0.54 1.51 -6.65
CA THR A 434 -0.30 0.38 -7.09
C THR A 434 -1.44 0.84 -8.00
N LEU A 435 -2.12 1.93 -7.67
CA LEU A 435 -3.14 2.53 -8.53
C LEU A 435 -2.55 2.95 -9.88
N GLY A 436 -1.37 3.58 -9.88
CA GLY A 436 -0.70 4.02 -11.11
C GLY A 436 -0.26 2.86 -12.00
N LEU A 437 0.23 1.77 -11.40
CA LEU A 437 0.55 0.53 -12.14
C LEU A 437 -0.69 -0.08 -12.78
N LEU A 438 -1.81 -0.11 -12.04
CA LEU A 438 -3.07 -0.69 -12.53
C LEU A 438 -3.60 0.13 -13.72
N VAL A 439 -3.64 1.46 -13.59
CA VAL A 439 -4.12 2.35 -14.66
C VAL A 439 -3.17 2.35 -15.86
N GLY A 440 -1.85 2.37 -15.63
CA GLY A 440 -0.85 2.22 -16.69
C GLY A 440 -1.08 0.93 -17.51
N LEU A 441 -1.30 -0.19 -16.82
CA LEU A 441 -1.60 -1.46 -17.48
C LEU A 441 -2.94 -1.45 -18.24
N GLN A 442 -3.99 -0.86 -17.66
CA GLN A 442 -5.27 -0.68 -18.34
C GLN A 442 -5.10 0.12 -19.64
N ASN A 443 -4.32 1.21 -19.62
CA ASN A 443 -4.06 2.03 -20.79
C ASN A 443 -3.40 1.22 -21.91
N LEU A 444 -2.41 0.38 -21.58
CA LEU A 444 -1.78 -0.52 -22.56
C LEU A 444 -2.78 -1.52 -23.17
N ILE A 445 -3.62 -2.12 -22.33
CA ILE A 445 -4.64 -3.08 -22.80
C ILE A 445 -5.64 -2.40 -23.75
N PHE A 446 -6.07 -1.18 -23.45
CA PHE A 446 -7.03 -0.48 -24.31
C PHE A 446 -6.39 0.10 -25.58
N SER A 447 -5.10 0.48 -25.56
CA SER A 447 -4.42 0.93 -26.77
C SER A 447 -4.22 -0.20 -27.79
N GLU A 448 -3.89 -1.40 -27.32
CA GLU A 448 -3.70 -2.59 -28.18
C GLU A 448 -4.99 -3.04 -28.87
N ASN A 449 -6.13 -2.87 -28.19
CA ASN A 449 -7.43 -3.26 -28.76
C ASN A 449 -7.99 -2.26 -29.78
N ASN A 450 -7.50 -1.02 -29.79
CA ASN A 450 -7.91 0.00 -30.76
C ASN A 450 -7.07 -0.02 -32.05
N TYR A 451 -5.89 -0.65 -32.00
CA TYR A 451 -5.03 -0.90 -33.15
C TYR A 451 -4.53 -2.35 -33.05
N PRO A 452 -5.31 -3.34 -33.52
CA PRO A 452 -4.78 -4.69 -33.62
C PRO A 452 -3.52 -4.59 -34.49
N LEU A 453 -2.37 -4.90 -33.91
CA LEU A 453 -1.15 -5.08 -34.68
C LEU A 453 -1.47 -6.19 -35.66
N ASN A 454 -1.59 -5.84 -36.94
CA ASN A 454 -1.68 -6.83 -38.01
C ASN A 454 -0.46 -7.74 -37.85
N GLU A 455 -0.70 -8.99 -37.46
CA GLU A 455 0.29 -10.05 -37.45
C GLU A 455 0.83 -10.30 -38.87
#